data_AF-A0A1I5NI00-F1
#
_entry.id   AF-A0A1I5NI00-F1
#
_cell.length_a   1.000
_cell.length_b   1.000
_cell.length_c   1.000
_cell.angle_alpha   90.00
_cell.angle_beta   90.00
_cell.angle_gamma   90.00
#
_symmetry.space_group_name_H-M   'P 1'
#
loop_
_entity.id
_entity.type
_entity.pdbx_description
1 polymer ?
#
loop_
_entity_poly.entity_id
_entity_poly.type
_entity_poly.pdbx_seq_one_letter_code
_entity_poly.pdbx_strand_id
1 'polypeptide(L)'
;MIEWPERNRPGFVAFHHDYREDGWGLGKPEDESYFDFEQIREYMRGVLVHPGNFFGLIDQFGETLQFYVNDDRTVQIDFIVEARRGSMMKMAPLSECIALVESAGPSLAALVVPGAVFQAW
;
A
#
# COMPACT_ATOMS: atom_id res chain seq x y z
N MET A 1 14.85 -9.57 -8.59
CA MET A 1 15.42 -8.21 -8.64
C MET A 1 14.37 -7.38 -9.32
N ILE A 2 13.74 -6.45 -8.62
CA ILE A 2 12.70 -5.59 -9.20
C ILE A 2 13.36 -4.76 -10.31
N GLU A 3 12.89 -4.93 -11.54
CA GLU A 3 13.24 -4.00 -12.61
C GLU A 3 12.38 -2.75 -12.47
N TRP A 4 12.96 -1.70 -11.88
CA TRP A 4 12.30 -0.41 -11.84
C TRP A 4 12.24 0.16 -13.25
N PRO A 5 11.05 0.54 -13.76
CA PRO A 5 11.00 1.38 -14.95
C PRO A 5 11.75 2.69 -14.68
N GLU A 6 12.07 3.43 -15.74
CA GLU A 6 12.81 4.70 -15.72
C GLU A 6 12.66 5.48 -14.41
N ARG A 7 13.78 5.82 -13.77
CA ARG A 7 13.80 6.55 -12.49
C ARG A 7 12.85 7.76 -12.57
N ASN A 8 11.91 7.85 -11.63
CA ASN A 8 10.83 8.85 -11.54
C ASN A 8 9.57 8.63 -12.39
N ARG A 9 9.36 7.45 -12.98
CA ARG A 9 8.03 7.10 -13.52
C ARG A 9 6.98 7.16 -12.38
N PRO A 10 5.79 7.77 -12.59
CA PRO A 10 4.71 7.76 -11.59
C PRO A 10 4.10 6.37 -11.42
N GLY A 11 4.04 5.89 -10.18
CA GLY A 11 3.57 4.55 -9.85
C GLY A 11 4.54 3.80 -8.93
N PHE A 12 4.15 2.59 -8.55
CA PHE A 12 4.85 1.78 -7.55
C PHE A 12 4.77 0.30 -7.90
N VAL A 13 5.65 -0.47 -7.27
CA VAL A 13 5.51 -1.92 -7.25
C VAL A 13 4.40 -2.27 -6.26
N ALA A 14 3.48 -3.14 -6.66
CA ALA A 14 2.35 -3.52 -5.81
C ALA A 14 2.31 -5.04 -5.54
N PHE A 15 1.86 -5.39 -4.34
CA PHE A 15 1.68 -6.77 -3.87
C PHE A 15 0.43 -6.85 -2.99
N HIS A 16 -0.24 -8.00 -2.94
CA HIS A 16 -1.53 -8.11 -2.26
C HIS A 16 -1.91 -9.54 -1.89
N HIS A 17 -2.76 -9.70 -0.88
CA HIS A 17 -3.55 -10.91 -0.68
C HIS A 17 -5.04 -10.57 -0.72
N ASP A 18 -5.76 -11.22 -1.63
CA ASP A 18 -7.20 -11.18 -1.73
C ASP A 18 -7.77 -12.58 -1.39
N TYR A 19 -8.37 -12.69 -0.21
CA TYR A 19 -8.87 -13.96 0.34
C TYR A 19 -10.30 -14.30 -0.11
N ARG A 20 -10.89 -13.51 -1.00
CA ARG A 20 -12.19 -13.85 -1.60
C ARG A 20 -12.03 -15.01 -2.57
N GLU A 21 -13.03 -15.89 -2.62
CA GLU A 21 -13.05 -17.03 -3.54
C GLU A 21 -13.02 -16.61 -5.01
N ASP A 22 -13.66 -15.48 -5.34
CA ASP A 22 -13.70 -14.86 -6.67
C ASP A 22 -12.77 -13.63 -6.80
N GLY A 23 -11.83 -13.50 -5.86
CA GLY A 23 -10.89 -12.37 -5.79
C GLY A 23 -9.72 -12.48 -6.77
N TRP A 24 -8.80 -11.51 -6.65
CA TRP A 24 -7.57 -11.45 -7.46
C TRP A 24 -6.52 -12.50 -7.03
N GLY A 25 -6.76 -13.22 -5.94
CA GLY A 25 -5.85 -14.21 -5.39
C GLY A 25 -4.70 -13.60 -4.60
N LEU A 26 -3.56 -14.31 -4.55
CA LEU A 26 -2.37 -13.87 -3.83
C LEU A 26 -1.33 -13.37 -4.83
N GLY A 27 -1.13 -12.05 -4.90
CA GLY A 27 -0.01 -11.42 -5.60
C GLY A 27 1.16 -11.27 -4.64
N LYS A 28 2.17 -12.13 -4.76
CA LYS A 28 3.32 -12.13 -3.85
C LYS A 28 4.35 -11.08 -4.23
N PRO A 29 5.24 -10.67 -3.29
CA PRO A 29 6.44 -9.90 -3.61
C PRO A 29 7.31 -10.56 -4.71
N GLU A 30 7.29 -11.88 -4.85
CA GLU A 30 8.05 -12.54 -5.92
C GLU A 30 7.47 -12.28 -7.33
N ASP A 31 6.19 -11.90 -7.40
CA ASP A 31 5.44 -11.56 -8.62
C ASP A 31 5.40 -10.03 -8.87
N GLU A 32 6.22 -9.26 -8.14
CA GLU A 32 6.29 -7.80 -8.15
C GLU A 32 6.27 -7.22 -9.56
N SER A 33 5.13 -6.62 -9.90
CA SER A 33 4.94 -5.86 -11.12
C SER A 33 4.81 -4.38 -10.78
N TYR A 34 5.34 -3.53 -11.65
CA TYR A 34 5.15 -2.10 -11.54
C TYR A 34 3.78 -1.70 -12.07
N PHE A 35 3.05 -0.89 -11.30
CA PHE A 35 1.73 -0.38 -11.64
C PHE A 35 1.72 1.14 -11.59
N ASP A 36 1.00 1.76 -12.52
CA ASP A 36 0.71 3.19 -12.43
C ASP A 36 -0.40 3.47 -11.40
N PHE A 37 -0.64 4.75 -11.10
CA PHE A 37 -1.63 5.15 -10.09
C PHE A 37 -3.08 4.78 -10.45
N GLU A 38 -3.41 4.70 -11.74
CA GLU A 38 -4.76 4.30 -12.15
C GLU A 38 -5.00 2.83 -11.82
N GLN A 39 -4.04 1.97 -12.18
CA GLN A 39 -4.07 0.55 -11.85
C GLN A 39 -4.05 0.33 -10.34
N ILE A 40 -3.16 1.03 -9.61
CA ILE A 40 -3.10 0.94 -8.14
C ILE A 40 -4.46 1.28 -7.51
N ARG A 41 -5.13 2.32 -7.99
CA ARG A 41 -6.46 2.69 -7.51
C ARG A 41 -7.51 1.61 -7.79
N GLU A 42 -7.47 0.96 -8.96
CA GLU A 42 -8.34 -0.17 -9.26
C GLU A 42 -8.09 -1.34 -8.30
N TYR A 43 -6.83 -1.69 -8.06
CA TYR A 43 -6.45 -2.72 -7.09
C TYR A 43 -6.92 -2.36 -5.69
N MET A 44 -6.73 -1.12 -5.22
CA MET A 44 -7.21 -0.70 -3.90
C MET A 44 -8.73 -0.86 -3.78
N ARG A 45 -9.50 -0.47 -4.80
CA ARG A 45 -10.97 -0.64 -4.82
C ARG A 45 -11.39 -2.11 -4.93
N GLY A 46 -10.56 -2.96 -5.52
CA GLY A 46 -10.81 -4.39 -5.66
C GLY A 46 -10.45 -5.17 -4.41
N VAL A 47 -9.27 -4.94 -3.83
CA VAL A 47 -8.66 -5.75 -2.77
C VAL A 47 -9.11 -5.27 -1.39
N LEU A 48 -9.18 -3.96 -1.13
CA LEU A 48 -9.42 -3.41 0.22
C LEU A 48 -10.90 -3.36 0.60
N VAL A 49 -11.68 -4.37 0.20
CA VAL A 49 -13.14 -4.46 0.43
C VAL A 49 -13.56 -5.65 1.27
N HIS A 50 -12.62 -6.55 1.60
CA HIS A 50 -12.90 -7.77 2.34
C HIS A 50 -11.96 -7.89 3.55
N PRO A 51 -12.48 -8.21 4.75
CA PRO A 51 -11.66 -8.43 5.94
C PRO A 51 -10.50 -9.41 5.72
N GLY A 52 -9.36 -9.12 6.32
CA GLY A 52 -8.14 -9.92 6.18
C GLY A 52 -7.36 -9.65 4.90
N ASN A 53 -7.95 -8.98 3.89
CA ASN A 53 -7.20 -8.61 2.69
C ASN A 53 -6.15 -7.55 3.02
N PHE A 54 -5.06 -7.59 2.26
CA PHE A 54 -4.01 -6.58 2.35
C PHE A 54 -3.55 -6.15 0.95
N PHE A 55 -3.10 -4.91 0.85
CA PHE A 55 -2.46 -4.33 -0.34
C PHE A 55 -1.21 -3.55 0.09
N GLY A 56 -0.10 -3.73 -0.61
CA GLY A 56 1.17 -3.08 -0.31
C GLY A 56 1.77 -2.43 -1.54
N LEU A 57 2.49 -1.33 -1.32
CA LEU A 57 3.18 -0.53 -2.31
C LEU A 57 4.63 -0.34 -1.88
N ILE A 58 5.56 -0.53 -2.82
CA ILE A 58 6.98 -0.27 -2.64
C ILE A 58 7.41 0.78 -3.67
N ASP A 59 8.16 1.80 -3.23
CA ASP A 59 8.76 2.78 -4.12
C ASP A 59 10.21 2.42 -4.52
N GLN A 60 10.77 3.18 -5.47
CA GLN A 60 12.12 2.94 -6.00
C GLN A 60 13.25 3.06 -4.96
N PHE A 61 12.96 3.56 -3.76
CA PHE A 61 13.89 3.69 -2.65
C PHE A 61 13.69 2.61 -1.57
N GLY A 62 12.71 1.72 -1.75
CA GLY A 62 12.37 0.66 -0.79
C GLY A 62 11.42 1.10 0.32
N GLU A 63 10.89 2.32 0.26
CA GLU A 63 9.87 2.77 1.20
C GLU A 63 8.59 1.96 0.96
N THR A 64 7.97 1.50 2.04
CA THR A 64 6.86 0.55 1.98
C THR A 64 5.62 1.10 2.67
N LEU A 65 4.53 1.20 1.92
CA LEU A 65 3.21 1.59 2.39
C LEU A 65 2.25 0.41 2.25
N GLN A 66 1.63 -0.01 3.35
CA GLN A 66 0.73 -1.15 3.41
C GLN A 66 -0.65 -0.73 3.91
N PHE A 67 -1.64 -1.51 3.47
CA PHE A 67 -3.04 -1.36 3.82
C PHE A 67 -3.58 -2.74 4.21
N TYR A 68 -4.25 -2.81 5.36
CA TYR A 68 -4.88 -4.04 5.85
C TYR A 68 -6.34 -3.77 6.20
N VAL A 69 -7.25 -4.65 5.77
CA VAL A 69 -8.67 -4.54 6.09
C VAL A 69 -8.95 -5.31 7.38
N ASN A 70 -9.35 -4.60 8.43
CA ASN A 70 -9.74 -5.20 9.69
C ASN A 70 -11.11 -5.90 9.60
N ASP A 71 -11.43 -6.69 10.63
CA ASP A 71 -12.73 -7.38 10.75
C ASP A 71 -13.93 -6.42 10.75
N ASP A 72 -13.75 -5.20 11.28
CA ASP A 72 -14.76 -4.14 11.27
C ASP A 72 -14.85 -3.35 9.95
N ARG A 73 -14.09 -3.79 8.93
CA ARG A 73 -13.96 -3.18 7.60
C ARG A 73 -13.29 -1.81 7.57
N THR A 74 -12.70 -1.35 8.67
CA THR A 74 -11.77 -0.23 8.61
C THR A 74 -10.48 -0.65 7.92
N VAL A 75 -9.80 0.29 7.28
CA VAL A 75 -8.49 0.04 6.66
C VAL A 75 -7.41 0.61 7.57
N GLN A 76 -6.51 -0.25 8.05
CA GLN A 76 -5.27 0.18 8.67
C GLN A 76 -4.29 0.58 7.58
N ILE A 77 -3.82 1.81 7.63
CA ILE A 77 -2.66 2.31 6.91
C ILE A 77 -1.44 2.04 7.78
N ASP A 78 -0.40 1.45 7.18
CA ASP A 78 0.87 1.11 7.82
C ASP A 78 2.01 1.59 6.93
N PHE A 79 2.69 2.66 7.34
CA PHE A 79 3.87 3.16 6.66
C PHE A 79 5.12 2.77 7.45
N ILE A 80 5.93 1.88 6.87
CA ILE A 80 7.08 1.28 7.54
C ILE A 80 8.17 2.33 7.73
N VAL A 81 8.73 2.40 8.94
CA VAL A 81 9.86 3.27 9.30
C VAL A 81 10.99 2.38 9.83
N GLU A 82 11.68 1.70 8.90
CA GLU A 82 12.71 0.70 9.24
C GLU A 82 13.78 1.22 10.20
N ALA A 83 14.23 2.47 9.99
CA ALA A 83 15.24 3.12 10.83
C ALA A 83 14.84 3.21 12.31
N ARG A 84 13.54 3.16 12.61
CA ARG A 84 12.98 3.22 13.97
C ARG A 84 12.37 1.90 14.43
N ARG A 85 12.48 0.82 13.62
CA ARG A 85 11.88 -0.50 13.91
C ARG A 85 10.41 -0.39 14.28
N GLY A 86 9.62 0.21 13.41
CA GLY A 86 8.20 0.41 13.64
C GLY A 86 7.52 1.04 12.44
N SER A 87 6.28 1.44 12.62
CA SER A 87 5.45 2.02 11.58
C SER A 87 4.70 3.25 12.03
N MET A 88 4.41 4.16 11.10
CA MET A 88 3.35 5.15 11.28
C MET A 88 2.01 4.51 10.91
N MET A 89 1.12 4.35 11.88
CA MET A 89 -0.15 3.64 11.70
C MET A 89 -1.36 4.56 11.87
N LYS A 90 -2.40 4.33 11.06
CA LYS A 90 -3.69 5.02 11.14
C LYS A 90 -4.83 4.13 10.67
N MET A 91 -5.99 4.22 11.33
CA MET A 91 -7.25 3.69 10.78
C MET A 91 -7.92 4.77 9.92
N ALA A 92 -8.33 4.39 8.71
CA ALA A 92 -8.96 5.30 7.75
C ALA A 92 -10.00 4.56 6.89
N PRO A 93 -10.99 5.28 6.32
CA PRO A 93 -11.85 4.72 5.28
C PRO A 93 -11.08 4.56 3.97
N LEU A 94 -11.50 3.61 3.13
CA LEU A 94 -10.89 3.34 1.82
C LEU A 94 -10.71 4.60 0.95
N SER A 95 -11.68 5.52 0.97
CA SER A 95 -11.60 6.77 0.21
C SER A 95 -10.40 7.63 0.61
N GLU A 96 -10.06 7.65 1.90
CA GLU A 96 -8.89 8.39 2.39
C GLU A 96 -7.58 7.66 2.03
N CYS A 97 -7.56 6.33 2.08
CA CYS A 97 -6.42 5.54 1.64
C CYS A 97 -6.09 5.80 0.16
N ILE A 98 -7.11 5.84 -0.71
CA ILE A 98 -6.94 6.16 -2.13
C ILE A 98 -6.41 7.58 -2.31
N ALA A 99 -6.99 8.56 -1.60
CA ALA A 99 -6.53 9.95 -1.68
C ALA A 99 -5.07 10.13 -1.21
N LEU A 100 -4.65 9.36 -0.20
CA LEU A 100 -3.26 9.34 0.25
C LEU A 100 -2.32 8.87 -0.87
N VAL A 101 -2.65 7.78 -1.55
CA VAL A 101 -1.83 7.25 -2.67
C VAL A 101 -1.85 8.20 -3.87
N GLU A 102 -2.99 8.80 -4.21
CA GLU A 102 -3.06 9.80 -5.30
C GLU A 102 -2.27 11.07 -4.98
N SER A 103 -2.07 11.40 -3.70
CA SER A 103 -1.20 12.49 -3.26
C SER A 103 0.28 12.12 -3.23
N ALA A 104 0.61 10.82 -3.30
CA ALA A 104 1.97 10.36 -3.35
C ALA A 104 2.57 10.76 -4.71
N GLY A 105 3.68 11.49 -4.68
CA GLY A 105 4.46 11.73 -5.88
C GLY A 105 5.18 10.45 -6.34
N PRO A 106 6.29 10.57 -7.09
CA PRO A 106 7.08 9.40 -7.51
C PRO A 106 7.85 8.69 -6.38
N SER A 107 7.65 9.11 -5.13
CA SER A 107 8.28 8.54 -3.94
C SER A 107 7.37 8.65 -2.72
N LEU A 108 7.43 7.62 -1.88
CA LEU A 108 6.73 7.56 -0.61
C LEU A 108 7.51 8.23 0.53
N ALA A 109 8.81 8.52 0.35
CA ALA A 109 9.67 9.10 1.39
C ALA A 109 9.17 10.44 1.94
N ALA A 110 8.44 11.21 1.13
CA ALA A 110 7.84 12.50 1.52
C ALA A 110 6.37 12.38 1.96
N LEU A 111 5.81 11.17 1.95
CA LEU A 111 4.40 10.94 2.26
C LEU A 111 4.16 11.20 3.74
N VAL A 112 3.24 12.13 4.03
CA VAL A 112 2.76 12.38 5.38
C VAL A 112 1.40 11.71 5.51
N VAL A 113 1.26 10.82 6.49
CA VAL A 113 -0.03 10.20 6.84
C VAL A 113 -0.66 11.01 7.99
N PRO A 114 -1.63 11.91 7.73
CA PRO A 114 -2.09 12.85 8.76
C PRO A 114 -2.81 12.12 9.89
N GLY A 115 -2.39 12.35 11.14
CA GLY A 115 -2.97 11.68 12.31
C GLY A 115 -2.49 10.25 12.53
N ALA A 116 -1.51 9.77 11.76
CA ALA A 116 -0.85 8.52 12.06
C ALA A 116 -0.02 8.62 13.35
N VAL A 117 -0.01 7.53 14.10
CA VAL A 117 0.73 7.38 15.35
C VAL A 117 1.82 6.34 15.15
N PHE A 118 3.02 6.63 15.63
CA PHE A 118 4.12 5.67 15.57
C PHE A 118 3.87 4.49 16.51
N GLN A 119 4.05 3.27 16.00
CA GLN A 119 4.00 2.01 16.74
C GLN A 119 5.33 1.28 16.54
N ALA A 120 6.04 1.00 17.63
CA ALA A 120 7.26 0.19 17.58
C ALA A 120 6.93 -1.30 17.43
N TRP A 121 7.81 -2.03 16.76
CA TRP A 121 7.77 -3.49 16.66
C TRP A 121 8.63 -4.17 17.73
#